data_AF-A0AAU4BUR2-F1
#
_entry.id   AF-A0AAU4BUR2-F1
#
_cell.length_a   1.000
_cell.length_b   1.000
_cell.length_c   1.000
_cell.angle_alpha   90.00
_cell.angle_beta   90.00
_cell.angle_gamma   90.00
#
_symmetry.space_group_name_H-M   'P 1'
#
loop_
_entity.id
_entity.type
_entity.pdbx_description
1 polymer ?
#
loop_
_entity_poly.entity_id
_entity_poly.type
_entity_poly.pdbx_seq_one_letter_code
_entity_poly.pdbx_strand_id
1 'polypeptide(L)'
;MQSRSSLRMSITWNAITRMETFLVSGQTVPSAWGGAIVAGGIDRLAVDRITAEDPFVVAGVAMYTVTTIDPGRVHPALADVLGVEESQVRG
;
A
#
# COMPACT_ATOMS: atom_id res chain seq x y z
N MET A 1 26.96 -20.62 -11.73
CA MET A 1 26.23 -19.51 -12.36
C MET A 1 24.79 -19.58 -11.85
N GLN A 2 24.52 -19.00 -10.68
CA GLN A 2 23.20 -19.09 -10.04
C GLN A 2 22.27 -18.03 -10.60
N SER A 3 21.09 -18.48 -11.00
CA SER A 3 19.99 -17.68 -11.54
C SER A 3 19.70 -16.49 -10.63
N ARG A 4 19.88 -15.27 -11.15
CA ARG A 4 19.39 -14.05 -10.52
C ARG A 4 17.87 -14.07 -10.64
N SER A 5 17.20 -14.72 -9.70
CA SER A 5 15.76 -14.60 -9.50
C SER A 5 15.46 -13.13 -9.21
N SER A 6 15.03 -12.40 -10.24
CA SER A 6 14.49 -11.05 -10.11
C SER A 6 13.22 -11.15 -9.27
N LEU A 7 13.34 -10.91 -7.97
CA LEU A 7 12.20 -10.79 -7.07
C LEU A 7 11.35 -9.61 -7.54
N ARG A 8 10.26 -9.91 -8.24
CA ARG A 8 9.24 -8.91 -8.55
C ARG A 8 8.43 -8.69 -7.28
N MET A 9 8.94 -7.86 -6.38
CA MET A 9 8.09 -7.29 -5.34
C MET A 9 7.10 -6.37 -6.05
N SER A 10 5.79 -6.55 -5.86
CA SER A 10 4.80 -5.54 -6.23
C SER A 10 4.10 -5.08 -4.97
N ILE A 11 4.65 -4.06 -4.31
CA ILE A 11 3.97 -3.44 -3.18
C ILE A 11 2.88 -2.54 -3.72
N THR A 12 1.64 -3.02 -3.64
CA THR A 12 0.43 -2.21 -3.81
C THR A 12 0.25 -1.40 -2.55
N TRP A 13 0.34 -0.07 -2.65
CA TRP A 13 0.00 0.88 -1.58
C TRP A 13 -1.32 1.55 -1.88
N ASN A 14 -2.33 1.38 -1.01
CA ASN A 14 -3.61 2.06 -1.09
C ASN A 14 -3.66 3.18 -0.05
N ALA A 15 -3.69 4.45 -0.49
CA ALA A 15 -3.71 5.62 0.38
C ALA A 15 -5.14 6.00 0.79
N ILE A 16 -5.42 6.12 2.10
CA ILE A 16 -6.68 6.64 2.64
C ILE A 16 -6.40 7.73 3.69
N THR A 17 -6.55 8.99 3.34
CA THR A 17 -6.12 10.17 4.10
C THR A 17 -6.88 10.42 5.42
N ARG A 18 -6.42 9.90 6.58
CA ARG A 18 -6.33 10.66 7.85
C ARG A 18 -5.62 10.03 9.08
N MET A 19 -4.82 8.96 8.99
CA MET A 19 -3.92 8.52 10.07
C MET A 19 -2.74 7.73 9.49
N GLU A 20 -1.47 8.07 9.80
CA GLU A 20 -0.25 7.38 9.35
C GLU A 20 -0.18 5.94 9.90
N THR A 21 -1.06 5.06 9.42
CA THR A 21 -1.33 3.74 10.00
C THR A 21 -1.25 2.69 8.92
N PHE A 22 -0.42 1.67 9.13
CA PHE A 22 -0.48 0.43 8.36
C PHE A 22 -1.71 -0.36 8.77
N LEU A 23 -2.65 -0.54 7.84
CA LEU A 23 -3.86 -1.35 8.04
C LEU A 23 -3.52 -2.83 7.85
N VAL A 24 -2.72 -3.13 6.83
CA VAL A 24 -2.27 -4.48 6.49
C VAL A 24 -0.88 -4.40 5.88
N SER A 25 -0.01 -5.35 6.23
CA SER A 25 1.25 -5.60 5.53
C SER A 25 1.49 -7.11 5.51
N GLY A 26 1.91 -7.65 4.38
CA GLY A 26 2.22 -9.08 4.29
C GLY A 26 2.61 -9.54 2.89
N GLN A 27 2.97 -10.82 2.78
CA GLN A 27 3.20 -11.47 1.50
C GLN A 27 1.86 -11.80 0.84
N THR A 28 1.76 -11.54 -0.46
CA THR A 28 0.62 -12.01 -1.25
C THR A 28 0.63 -13.53 -1.33
N VAL A 29 -0.55 -14.12 -1.53
CA VAL A 29 -0.69 -15.54 -1.87
C VAL A 29 -1.35 -15.58 -3.24
N PRO A 30 -0.61 -15.93 -4.33
CA PRO A 30 0.74 -16.54 -4.35
C PRO A 30 1.88 -15.57 -4.01
N SER A 31 2.96 -16.07 -3.42
CA SER A 31 4.13 -15.26 -3.03
C SER A 31 4.91 -14.69 -4.22
N ALA A 32 4.68 -15.20 -5.42
CA ALA A 32 5.26 -14.71 -6.66
C ALA A 32 4.83 -13.27 -7.02
N TRP A 33 3.75 -12.74 -6.41
CA TRP A 33 3.35 -11.34 -6.58
C TRP A 33 4.02 -10.41 -5.54
N GLY A 34 4.88 -10.94 -4.67
CA GLY A 34 5.59 -10.13 -3.68
C GLY A 34 4.75 -9.85 -2.44
N GLY A 35 4.88 -8.65 -1.88
CA GLY A 35 4.14 -8.22 -0.69
C GLY A 35 3.17 -7.11 -1.01
N ALA A 36 2.13 -6.92 -0.18
CA ALA A 36 1.16 -5.85 -0.33
C ALA A 36 1.03 -5.07 0.98
N ILE A 37 0.79 -3.75 0.87
CA ILE A 37 0.66 -2.86 2.02
C ILE A 37 -0.58 -1.98 1.84
N VAL A 38 -1.46 -1.96 2.84
CA VAL A 38 -2.60 -1.03 2.85
C VAL A 38 -2.35 -0.02 3.97
N ALA A 39 -2.38 1.28 3.66
CA ALA A 39 -2.01 2.33 4.60
C ALA A 39 -2.95 3.53 4.55
N GLY A 40 -3.29 4.05 5.72
CA GLY A 40 -4.00 5.32 5.86
C GLY A 40 -3.05 6.51 5.98
N GLY A 41 -3.61 7.71 5.89
CA GLY A 41 -3.10 9.00 6.37
C GLY A 41 -1.97 9.62 5.62
N ILE A 42 -1.37 8.92 4.67
CA ILE A 42 -0.22 9.43 3.93
C ILE A 42 -0.63 10.07 2.61
N ASP A 43 -0.11 11.26 2.34
CA ASP A 43 -0.32 11.96 1.08
C ASP A 43 0.37 11.23 -0.08
N ARG A 44 -0.24 11.28 -1.28
CA ARG A 44 0.27 10.58 -2.46
C ARG A 44 1.69 11.01 -2.83
N LEU A 45 2.01 12.30 -2.73
CA LEU A 45 3.33 12.82 -3.06
C LEU A 45 4.38 12.39 -2.02
N ALA A 46 3.97 12.28 -0.76
CA ALA A 46 4.83 11.73 0.29
C ALA A 46 5.16 10.25 0.02
N VAL A 47 4.16 9.46 -0.40
CA VAL A 47 4.39 8.06 -0.82
C VAL A 47 5.35 8.00 -2.00
N ASP A 48 5.14 8.80 -3.05
CA ASP A 48 6.04 8.82 -4.21
C ASP A 48 7.49 9.11 -3.81
N ARG A 49 7.70 10.11 -2.94
CA ARG A 49 9.04 10.45 -2.44
C ARG A 49 9.67 9.28 -1.68
N ILE A 50 8.95 8.70 -0.72
CA ILE A 50 9.45 7.59 0.10
C ILE A 50 9.79 6.39 -0.80
N THR A 51 8.92 6.06 -1.76
CA THR A 51 9.15 4.94 -2.68
C THR A 51 10.32 5.18 -3.62
N ALA A 52 10.57 6.41 -4.06
CA ALA A 52 11.71 6.75 -4.91
C ALA A 52 13.05 6.74 -4.15
N GLU A 53 13.02 7.08 -2.86
CA GLU A 53 14.20 7.12 -1.99
C GLU A 53 14.49 5.77 -1.30
N ASP A 54 13.61 4.77 -1.44
CA ASP A 54 13.77 3.47 -0.81
C ASP A 54 15.07 2.79 -1.28
N PRO A 55 15.97 2.39 -0.35
CA PRO A 55 17.23 1.72 -0.68
C PRO A 55 17.07 0.50 -1.59
N PHE A 56 15.96 -0.24 -1.49
CA PHE A 56 15.68 -1.40 -2.34
C PHE A 56 15.28 -1.01 -3.76
N VAL A 57 14.59 0.12 -3.94
CA VAL A 57 14.27 0.67 -5.27
C VAL A 57 15.53 1.28 -5.89
N VAL A 58 16.29 2.06 -5.12
CA VAL A 58 17.56 2.65 -5.54
C VAL A 58 18.58 1.56 -5.94
N ALA A 59 18.63 0.45 -5.22
CA ALA A 59 19.46 -0.71 -5.55
C ALA A 59 18.90 -1.58 -6.69
N GLY A 60 17.71 -1.26 -7.21
CA GLY A 60 17.07 -1.99 -8.32
C GLY A 60 16.58 -3.40 -7.96
N VAL A 61 16.35 -3.68 -6.67
CA VAL A 61 15.90 -5.00 -6.19
C VAL A 61 14.41 -5.05 -5.87
N ALA A 62 13.76 -3.89 -5.74
CA ALA A 62 12.32 -3.77 -5.54
C ALA A 62 11.69 -2.81 -6.56
N MET A 63 10.42 -3.05 -6.88
CA MET A 63 9.60 -2.16 -7.67
C MET A 63 8.29 -1.95 -6.92
N TYR A 64 7.82 -0.70 -6.84
CA TYR A 64 6.56 -0.38 -6.17
C TYR A 64 5.52 0.07 -7.17
N THR A 65 4.28 -0.37 -6.97
CA THR A 65 3.11 0.08 -7.73
C THR A 65 2.16 0.72 -6.74
N VAL A 66 2.12 2.05 -6.71
CA VAL A 66 1.24 2.78 -5.77
C VAL A 66 -0.09 3.08 -6.45
N THR A 67 -1.19 2.73 -5.79
CA THR A 67 -2.56 2.92 -6.30
C THR A 67 -3.41 3.59 -5.25
N THR A 68 -3.82 4.84 -5.44
CA THR A 68 -4.76 5.47 -4.50
C THR A 68 -6.15 4.84 -4.62
N ILE A 69 -6.78 4.56 -3.47
CA ILE A 69 -8.18 4.14 -3.41
C ILE A 69 -8.99 5.30 -2.85
N ASP A 70 -9.95 5.78 -3.66
CA ASP A 70 -11.01 6.66 -3.17
C ASP A 70 -12.16 5.79 -2.63
N PRO A 71 -12.43 5.80 -1.30
CA PRO A 71 -13.37 4.87 -0.69
C PRO A 71 -14.83 5.20 -1.07
N GLY A 72 -15.43 4.40 -1.96
CA GLY A 72 -16.86 4.51 -2.28
C GLY A 72 -17.79 3.77 -1.30
N ARG A 73 -17.28 2.74 -0.61
CA ARG A 73 -18.01 1.95 0.40
C ARG A 73 -17.05 1.43 1.45
N VAL A 74 -17.36 1.69 2.71
CA VAL A 74 -16.51 1.31 3.85
C VAL A 74 -17.31 0.48 4.85
N HIS A 75 -16.71 -0.61 5.31
CA HIS A 75 -17.28 -1.41 6.39
C HIS A 75 -17.24 -0.62 7.71
N PRO A 76 -18.28 -0.65 8.57
CA PRO A 76 -18.31 0.15 9.80
C PRO A 76 -17.08 0.01 10.69
N ALA A 77 -16.53 -1.21 10.81
CA ALA A 77 -15.32 -1.48 11.60
C ALA A 77 -14.04 -0.77 11.09
N LEU A 78 -14.05 -0.22 9.87
CA LEU A 78 -12.94 0.52 9.29
C LEU A 78 -13.22 2.03 9.23
N ALA A 79 -14.44 2.49 9.54
CA ALA A 79 -14.83 3.89 9.36
C ALA A 79 -13.93 4.84 10.13
N ASP A 80 -13.69 4.56 11.42
CA ASP A 80 -12.87 5.38 12.30
C ASP A 80 -11.41 5.43 11.83
N VAL A 81 -10.87 4.27 11.44
CA VAL A 81 -9.46 4.15 11.02
C VAL A 81 -9.21 4.86 9.68
N LEU A 82 -10.22 4.88 8.82
CA LEU A 82 -10.15 5.51 7.50
C LEU A 82 -10.59 6.98 7.52
N GLY A 83 -11.20 7.46 8.59
CA GLY A 83 -11.68 8.84 8.73
C GLY A 83 -12.68 9.23 7.64
N VAL A 84 -13.53 8.30 7.22
CA VAL A 84 -14.53 8.51 6.16
C VAL A 84 -15.81 9.10 6.69
N GLU A 85 -16.56 9.77 5.81
CA GLU A 85 -17.87 10.31 6.14
C GLU A 85 -18.87 9.20 6.40
N GLU A 86 -19.85 9.44 7.28
CA GLU A 86 -20.91 8.46 7.60
C GLU A 86 -21.67 8.01 6.34
N SER A 87 -21.80 8.90 5.35
CA SER A 87 -22.40 8.60 4.04
C SER A 87 -21.70 7.48 3.26
N GLN A 88 -20.43 7.21 3.54
CA GLN A 88 -19.61 6.19 2.89
C GLN A 88 -19.66 4.84 3.62
N VAL A 89 -20.22 4.79 4.84
CA VAL A 89 -20.25 3.58 5.68
C VAL A 89 -21.45 2.71 5.33
N ARG A 90 -21.23 1.44 5.01
CA ARG A 90 -22.30 0.44 4.76
C ARG A 90 -21.94 -0.92 5.36
N GLY A 91 -22.90 -1.50 6.09
CA GLY A 91 -22.86 -2.87 6.61
C GLY A 91 -23.69 -3.83 5.76
#